data_AF-A0A1G2DF20-F1
#
_entry.id   AF-A0A1G2DF20-F1
#
_cell.length_a   1.000
_cell.length_b   1.000
_cell.length_c   1.000
_cell.angle_alpha   90.00
_cell.angle_beta   90.00
_cell.angle_gamma   90.00
#
_symmetry.space_group_name_H-M   'P 1'
#
loop_
_entity.id
_entity.type
_entity.pdbx_description
1 polymer ?
#
loop_
_entity_poly.entity_id
_entity_poly.type
_entity_poly.pdbx_seq_one_letter_code
_entity_poly.pdbx_strand_id
1 'polypeptide(L)'
;MIKWITIVAFVFSGLILWFLFQGLSLNPPTSAPPSSNTITIMHAYKDGVHRYIGALRLPHSCYDQLDPLVSSNAKMPNSVILSLTTRDKMLDPRLCFQITTTYPFEAITDAPEDAKMILRVNGESVPVNLVETAWQDPRGTILNLENNPK
;
A
#
# COMPACT_ATOMS: atom_id res chain seq x y z
N MET A 1 -6.46 -58.07 21.70
CA MET A 1 -7.41 -56.94 21.64
C MET A 1 -6.72 -55.59 21.45
N ILE A 2 -5.64 -55.29 22.18
CA ILE A 2 -4.86 -54.04 22.05
C ILE A 2 -4.37 -53.71 20.63
N LYS A 3 -3.92 -54.71 19.85
CA LYS A 3 -3.41 -54.49 18.47
C LYS A 3 -4.44 -53.90 17.50
N TRP A 4 -5.72 -54.19 17.69
CA TRP A 4 -6.79 -53.67 16.83
C TRP A 4 -7.15 -52.24 17.18
N ILE A 5 -7.12 -51.92 18.48
CA ILE A 5 -7.40 -50.56 18.98
C ILE A 5 -6.34 -49.57 18.46
N THR A 6 -5.06 -49.97 18.43
CA THR A 6 -3.98 -49.11 17.92
C THR A 6 -4.09 -48.83 16.42
N ILE A 7 -4.52 -49.81 15.63
CA ILE A 7 -4.68 -49.64 14.18
C ILE A 7 -5.85 -48.68 13.89
N VAL A 8 -6.98 -48.87 14.57
CA VAL A 8 -8.16 -48.02 14.39
C VAL A 8 -7.85 -46.56 14.79
N ALA A 9 -7.12 -46.36 15.90
CA ALA A 9 -6.71 -45.02 16.33
C ALA A 9 -5.81 -44.30 15.30
N PHE A 10 -4.87 -45.00 14.67
CA PHE A 10 -4.01 -44.42 13.64
C PHE A 10 -4.78 -44.03 12.38
N VAL A 11 -5.73 -44.89 11.95
CA VAL A 11 -6.56 -44.63 10.77
C VAL A 11 -7.46 -43.41 11.00
N PHE A 12 -8.11 -43.31 12.16
CA PHE A 12 -8.95 -42.16 12.49
C PHE A 12 -8.14 -40.85 12.59
N SER A 13 -6.98 -40.87 13.27
CA SER A 13 -6.11 -39.70 13.35
C SER A 13 -5.60 -39.27 11.97
N GLY A 14 -5.25 -40.22 11.10
CA GLY A 14 -4.85 -39.93 9.71
C GLY A 14 -5.96 -39.31 8.88
N LEU A 15 -7.20 -39.80 9.01
CA LEU A 15 -8.39 -39.25 8.34
C LEU A 15 -8.70 -37.82 8.81
N ILE A 16 -8.60 -37.56 10.11
CA ILE A 16 -8.82 -36.21 10.66
C ILE A 16 -7.74 -35.25 10.15
N LEU A 17 -6.47 -35.66 10.19
CA LEU A 17 -5.36 -34.85 9.65
C LEU A 17 -5.54 -34.56 8.17
N TRP A 18 -5.91 -35.56 7.36
CA TRP A 18 -6.19 -35.39 5.94
C TRP A 18 -7.35 -34.43 5.69
N PHE A 19 -8.45 -34.56 6.43
CA PHE A 19 -9.61 -33.68 6.33
C PHE A 19 -9.26 -32.24 6.68
N LEU A 20 -8.49 -32.03 7.75
CA LEU A 20 -8.00 -30.71 8.13
C LEU A 20 -7.04 -30.13 7.07
N PHE A 21 -6.20 -30.96 6.46
CA PHE A 21 -5.27 -30.53 5.42
C PHE A 21 -5.99 -30.09 4.14
N GLN A 22 -7.09 -30.75 3.76
CA GLN A 22 -7.95 -30.29 2.66
C GLN A 22 -8.70 -29.00 2.99
N GLY A 23 -9.05 -28.78 4.28
CA GLY A 23 -9.66 -27.54 4.75
C GLY A 23 -8.70 -26.36 4.85
N LEU A 24 -7.38 -26.61 4.97
CA LEU A 24 -6.33 -25.60 4.84
C LEU A 24 -6.11 -25.28 3.35
N SER A 25 -7.13 -24.72 2.68
CA SER A 25 -6.88 -23.90 1.50
C SER A 25 -6.07 -22.68 1.95
N LEU A 26 -4.74 -22.80 1.89
CA LEU A 26 -3.80 -21.69 1.81
C LEU A 26 -4.03 -20.97 0.48
N ASN A 27 -5.21 -20.37 0.31
CA ASN A 27 -5.36 -19.35 -0.69
C ASN A 27 -4.54 -18.17 -0.15
N PRO A 28 -3.40 -17.81 -0.77
CA PRO A 28 -2.79 -16.54 -0.43
C PRO A 28 -3.86 -15.47 -0.62
N PRO A 29 -3.89 -14.42 0.23
CA PRO A 29 -4.77 -13.30 -0.02
C PRO A 29 -4.47 -12.84 -1.43
N THR A 30 -5.45 -13.00 -2.31
CA THR A 30 -5.37 -12.35 -3.60
C THR A 30 -5.38 -10.87 -3.24
N SER A 31 -4.24 -10.22 -3.40
CA SER A 31 -4.12 -8.78 -3.29
C SER A 31 -5.05 -8.19 -4.32
N ALA A 32 -6.30 -7.92 -3.89
CA ALA A 32 -7.22 -7.18 -4.71
C ALA A 32 -6.52 -5.86 -5.05
N PRO A 33 -6.45 -5.46 -6.33
CA PRO A 33 -5.94 -4.15 -6.67
C PRO A 33 -6.74 -3.15 -5.82
N PRO A 34 -6.08 -2.12 -5.25
CA PRO A 34 -6.78 -1.13 -4.45
C PRO A 34 -7.99 -0.66 -5.27
N SER A 35 -9.19 -0.80 -4.70
CA SER A 35 -10.45 -0.43 -5.35
C SER A 35 -10.27 0.92 -6.04
N SER A 36 -10.85 1.10 -7.23
CA SER A 36 -10.77 2.27 -8.12
C SER A 36 -11.28 3.60 -7.51
N ASN A 37 -11.13 3.79 -6.22
CA ASN A 37 -11.37 5.01 -5.48
C ASN A 37 -10.38 6.05 -5.98
N THR A 38 -10.92 7.12 -6.51
CA THR A 38 -10.18 8.33 -6.80
C THR A 38 -9.36 8.74 -5.58
N ILE A 39 -8.04 8.85 -5.74
CA ILE A 39 -7.14 9.25 -4.65
C ILE A 39 -7.09 10.77 -4.59
N THR A 40 -7.42 11.34 -3.44
CA THR A 40 -7.29 12.79 -3.24
C THR A 40 -5.85 13.12 -2.89
N ILE A 41 -5.26 14.04 -3.64
CA ILE A 41 -3.89 14.52 -3.46
C ILE A 41 -3.93 16.03 -3.29
N MET A 42 -3.34 16.51 -2.20
CA MET A 42 -3.06 17.92 -1.99
C MET A 42 -1.82 18.30 -2.77
N HIS A 43 -1.93 19.35 -3.58
CA HIS A 43 -0.86 19.88 -4.40
C HIS A 43 -0.51 21.30 -3.96
N ALA A 44 0.78 21.56 -3.82
CA ALA A 44 1.31 22.90 -3.64
C ALA A 44 2.46 23.13 -4.61
N TYR A 45 2.51 24.31 -5.19
CA TYR A 45 3.61 24.74 -6.06
C TYR A 45 4.29 25.98 -5.48
N LYS A 46 5.62 26.00 -5.53
CA LYS A 46 6.42 27.17 -5.16
C LYS A 46 7.80 27.10 -5.83
N ASP A 47 8.21 28.20 -6.47
CA ASP A 47 9.57 28.40 -7.00
C ASP A 47 10.09 27.24 -7.88
N GLY A 48 9.24 26.67 -8.76
CA GLY A 48 9.62 25.54 -9.63
C GLY A 48 9.47 24.15 -8.99
N VAL A 49 9.04 24.09 -7.73
CA VAL A 49 8.91 22.86 -6.95
C VAL A 49 7.44 22.53 -6.73
N HIS A 50 7.06 21.31 -7.09
CA HIS A 50 5.76 20.72 -6.78
C HIS A 50 5.87 19.82 -5.55
N ARG A 51 4.89 19.93 -4.65
CA ARG A 51 4.70 19.05 -3.50
C ARG A 51 3.35 18.37 -3.61
N TYR A 52 3.37 17.04 -3.59
CA TYR A 52 2.19 16.17 -3.66
C TYR A 52 2.07 15.36 -2.38
N ILE A 53 0.94 15.51 -1.70
CA ILE A 53 0.67 14.79 -0.45
C ILE A 53 -0.67 14.11 -0.55
N GLY A 54 -0.71 12.84 -0.18
CA GLY A 54 -1.93 12.08 -0.21
C GLY A 54 -1.85 10.90 0.72
N ALA A 55 -2.87 10.05 0.64
CA ALA A 55 -2.85 8.79 1.34
C ALA A 55 -3.54 7.70 0.52
N LEU A 56 -2.98 6.50 0.58
CA LEU A 56 -3.52 5.31 -0.08
C LEU A 56 -4.16 4.41 0.97
N ARG A 57 -5.42 4.05 0.76
CA ARG A 57 -6.13 3.12 1.62
C ARG A 57 -5.87 1.69 1.13
N LEU A 58 -5.25 0.89 1.97
CA LEU A 58 -4.87 -0.49 1.67
C LEU A 58 -5.69 -1.48 2.51
N PRO A 59 -5.97 -2.69 1.99
CA PRO A 59 -6.93 -3.62 2.59
C PRO A 59 -6.54 -4.09 4.00
N HIS A 60 -5.26 -4.08 4.34
CA HIS A 60 -4.72 -4.49 5.64
C HIS A 60 -3.52 -3.63 6.07
N SER A 61 -3.07 -3.80 7.32
CA SER A 61 -1.96 -3.02 7.91
C SER A 61 -0.57 -3.61 7.65
N CYS A 62 -0.47 -4.67 6.84
CA CYS A 62 0.77 -5.40 6.57
C CYS A 62 1.60 -4.86 5.42
N TYR A 63 1.29 -3.67 4.90
CA TYR A 63 2.11 -3.07 3.87
C TYR A 63 3.28 -2.31 4.48
N ASP A 64 4.41 -2.31 3.78
CA ASP A 64 5.50 -1.38 4.06
C ASP A 64 5.06 0.08 3.90
N GLN A 65 5.87 0.99 4.45
CA GLN A 65 5.75 2.40 4.16
C GLN A 65 5.76 2.62 2.64
N LEU A 66 4.91 3.54 2.18
CA LEU A 66 4.89 3.91 0.77
C LEU A 66 6.11 4.76 0.48
N ASP A 67 6.94 4.28 -0.44
CA ASP A 67 8.06 5.04 -0.99
C ASP A 67 7.63 5.63 -2.34
N PRO A 68 7.29 6.94 -2.38
CA PRO A 68 6.96 7.59 -3.63
C PRO A 68 8.20 7.79 -4.48
N LEU A 69 8.17 7.26 -5.71
CA LEU A 69 9.17 7.52 -6.72
C LEU A 69 8.62 8.54 -7.72
N VAL A 70 9.29 9.67 -7.85
CA VAL A 70 8.96 10.66 -8.87
C VAL A 70 9.87 10.50 -10.07
N SER A 71 9.28 10.51 -11.26
CA SER A 71 10.01 10.46 -12.53
C SER A 71 9.42 11.41 -13.55
N SER A 72 10.29 12.06 -14.34
CA SER A 72 9.86 12.83 -15.49
C SER A 72 9.54 11.89 -16.65
N ASN A 73 8.46 12.17 -17.37
CA ASN A 73 8.11 11.37 -18.53
C ASN A 73 8.93 11.83 -19.73
N ALA A 74 9.89 11.01 -20.18
CA ALA A 74 10.71 11.32 -21.36
C ALA A 74 9.89 11.57 -22.64
N LYS A 75 8.67 11.03 -22.73
CA LYS A 75 7.77 11.22 -23.88
C LYS A 75 6.84 12.44 -23.73
N MET A 76 6.67 12.94 -22.51
CA MET A 76 5.79 14.07 -22.19
C MET A 76 6.53 14.97 -21.19
N PRO A 77 7.39 15.88 -21.67
CA PRO A 77 8.28 16.67 -20.79
C PRO A 77 7.52 17.54 -19.79
N ASN A 78 6.25 17.85 -20.08
CA ASN A 78 5.36 18.58 -19.17
C ASN A 78 4.48 17.67 -18.29
N SER A 79 5.01 16.50 -17.90
CA SER A 79 4.29 15.58 -17.01
C SER A 79 5.21 14.92 -16.01
N VAL A 80 4.67 14.79 -14.80
CA VAL A 80 5.33 14.18 -13.64
C VAL A 80 4.62 12.86 -13.37
N ILE A 81 5.38 11.76 -13.34
CA ILE A 81 4.86 10.45 -12.98
C ILE A 81 5.24 10.19 -11.52
N LEU A 82 4.22 10.15 -10.66
CA LEU A 82 4.35 9.74 -9.27
C LEU A 82 4.01 8.25 -9.18
N SER A 83 5.00 7.42 -8.87
CA SER A 83 4.83 5.97 -8.73
C SER A 83 4.88 5.56 -7.26
N LEU A 84 3.82 4.93 -6.78
CA LEU A 84 3.74 4.29 -5.47
C LEU A 84 3.89 2.78 -5.66
N THR A 85 4.80 2.19 -4.89
CA THR A 85 4.97 0.72 -4.85
C THR A 85 4.54 0.24 -3.48
N THR A 86 3.57 -0.67 -3.43
CA THR A 86 3.15 -1.32 -2.18
C THR A 86 3.84 -2.67 -2.05
N ARG A 87 4.48 -2.94 -0.91
CA ARG A 87 5.04 -4.27 -0.61
C ARG A 87 4.21 -4.92 0.47
N ASP A 88 3.57 -6.03 0.14
CA ASP A 88 2.77 -6.82 1.07
C ASP A 88 3.67 -7.71 1.92
N LYS A 89 3.53 -7.61 3.25
CA LYS A 89 4.24 -8.43 4.24
C LYS A 89 3.30 -9.29 5.07
N MET A 90 2.13 -9.69 4.53
CA MET A 90 1.19 -10.53 5.29
C MET A 90 1.79 -11.87 5.76
N LEU A 91 2.84 -12.36 5.09
CA LEU A 91 3.56 -13.60 5.43
C LEU A 91 4.76 -13.38 6.37
N ASP A 92 5.06 -12.14 6.78
CA ASP A 92 6.13 -11.83 7.73
C ASP A 92 5.69 -12.25 9.15
N PRO A 93 6.54 -12.91 9.97
CA PRO A 93 6.21 -13.34 11.34
C PRO A 93 5.80 -12.23 12.33
N ARG A 94 5.82 -10.95 11.92
CA ARG A 94 5.36 -9.82 12.73
C ARG A 94 3.84 -9.81 12.87
N LEU A 95 3.33 -9.23 13.97
CA LEU A 95 1.90 -9.07 14.22
C LEU A 95 1.26 -8.27 13.09
N CYS A 96 0.47 -8.96 12.28
CA CYS A 96 -0.12 -8.46 11.06
C CYS A 96 -1.64 -8.51 11.20
N PHE A 97 -2.32 -7.37 11.10
CA PHE A 97 -3.76 -7.28 11.30
C PHE A 97 -4.46 -7.04 9.96
N GLN A 98 -5.56 -7.78 9.72
CA GLN A 98 -6.44 -7.60 8.57
C GLN A 98 -7.36 -6.38 8.77
N ILE A 99 -6.78 -5.23 9.06
CA ILE A 99 -7.48 -3.96 9.27
C ILE A 99 -7.10 -3.02 8.14
N THR A 100 -8.09 -2.57 7.39
CA THR A 100 -7.91 -1.59 6.33
C THR A 100 -7.28 -0.33 6.89
N THR A 101 -6.11 0.03 6.38
CA THR A 101 -5.26 1.08 6.92
C THR A 101 -4.90 2.10 5.85
N THR A 102 -4.82 3.36 6.25
CA THR A 102 -4.47 4.47 5.38
C THR A 102 -2.97 4.76 5.50
N TYR A 103 -2.26 4.74 4.39
CA TYR A 103 -0.83 4.97 4.32
C TYR A 103 -0.57 6.33 3.67
N PRO A 104 -0.04 7.32 4.42
CA PRO A 104 0.28 8.63 3.85
C PRO A 104 1.54 8.54 2.99
N PHE A 105 1.65 9.44 2.02
CA PHE A 105 2.86 9.62 1.22
C PHE A 105 3.06 11.10 0.90
N GLU A 106 4.32 11.49 0.72
CA GLU A 106 4.72 12.83 0.32
C GLU A 106 5.79 12.75 -0.77
N ALA A 107 5.59 13.49 -1.85
CA ALA A 107 6.52 13.55 -2.96
C ALA A 107 6.81 15.02 -3.31
N ILE A 108 8.10 15.34 -3.48
CA ILE A 108 8.56 16.68 -3.86
C ILE A 108 9.39 16.54 -5.14
N THR A 109 9.16 17.43 -6.11
CA THR A 109 9.83 17.34 -7.41
C THR A 109 9.89 18.68 -8.12
N ASP A 110 10.95 18.90 -8.89
CA ASP A 110 11.11 20.07 -9.74
C ASP A 110 10.40 19.85 -11.09
N ALA A 111 9.50 20.76 -11.46
CA ALA A 111 8.83 20.73 -12.77
C ALA A 111 8.26 22.13 -13.12
N PRO A 112 7.90 22.37 -14.40
CA PRO A 112 7.16 23.56 -14.80
C PRO A 112 5.80 23.65 -14.09
N GLU A 113 5.33 24.87 -13.80
CA GLU A 113 4.06 25.10 -13.09
C GLU A 113 2.85 24.39 -13.75
N ASP A 114 2.86 24.25 -15.07
CA ASP A 114 1.81 23.61 -15.86
C ASP A 114 2.00 22.08 -16.03
N ALA A 115 2.92 21.48 -15.26
CA ALA A 115 3.17 20.05 -15.32
C ALA A 115 1.99 19.23 -14.82
N LYS A 116 1.57 18.25 -15.61
CA LYS A 116 0.48 17.34 -15.26
C LYS A 116 1.00 16.15 -14.44
N MET A 117 0.42 15.94 -13.27
CA MET A 117 0.74 14.77 -12.44
C MET A 117 -0.06 13.54 -12.87
N ILE A 118 0.63 12.42 -13.00
CA ILE A 118 0.05 11.10 -13.26
C ILE A 118 0.44 10.18 -12.10
N LEU A 119 -0.54 9.68 -11.37
CA LEU A 119 -0.32 8.71 -10.30
C LEU A 119 -0.35 7.29 -10.83
N ARG A 120 0.67 6.52 -10.48
CA ARG A 120 0.73 5.07 -10.69
C ARG A 120 0.85 4.34 -9.37
N VAL A 121 0.02 3.34 -9.15
CA VAL A 121 0.11 2.44 -7.99
C VAL A 121 0.40 1.06 -8.52
N ASN A 122 1.53 0.48 -8.13
CA ASN A 122 2.00 -0.83 -8.63
C ASN A 122 2.04 -0.92 -10.17
N GLY A 123 2.34 0.19 -10.83
CA GLY A 123 2.42 0.30 -12.29
C GLY A 123 1.12 0.67 -13.00
N GLU A 124 -0.03 0.62 -12.31
CA GLU A 124 -1.34 0.95 -12.88
C GLU A 124 -1.71 2.42 -12.67
N SER A 125 -2.31 3.05 -13.68
CA SER A 125 -2.74 4.45 -13.59
C SER A 125 -4.01 4.55 -12.75
N VAL A 126 -3.98 5.36 -11.70
CA VAL A 126 -5.12 5.57 -10.80
C VAL A 126 -5.67 6.99 -10.98
N PRO A 127 -7.00 7.17 -11.09
CA PRO A 127 -7.58 8.50 -11.15
C PRO A 127 -7.31 9.28 -9.86
N VAL A 128 -6.98 10.56 -10.01
CA VAL A 128 -6.65 11.44 -8.90
C VAL A 128 -7.61 12.62 -8.84
N ASN A 129 -7.94 13.04 -7.63
CA ASN A 129 -8.59 14.31 -7.34
C ASN A 129 -7.54 15.24 -6.76
N LEU A 130 -7.05 16.18 -7.58
CA LEU A 130 -6.02 17.13 -7.16
C LEU A 130 -6.69 18.32 -6.46
N VAL A 131 -6.23 18.65 -5.26
CA VAL A 131 -6.70 19.81 -4.49
C VAL A 131 -5.53 20.76 -4.29
N GLU A 132 -5.61 21.92 -4.92
CA GLU A 132 -4.61 22.98 -4.77
C GLU A 132 -4.62 23.57 -3.35
N THR A 133 -3.43 23.78 -2.79
CA THR A 133 -3.25 24.36 -1.46
C THR A 133 -2.03 25.28 -1.42
N ALA A 134 -2.03 26.20 -0.46
CA ALA A 134 -0.87 27.04 -0.19
C ALA A 134 0.33 26.20 0.28
N TRP A 135 1.54 26.63 -0.07
CA TRP A 135 2.79 25.97 0.34
C TRP A 135 2.94 25.87 1.86
N GLN A 136 2.45 26.86 2.60
CA GLN A 136 2.54 26.93 4.06
C GLN A 136 1.40 26.20 4.78
N ASP A 137 0.49 25.51 4.06
CA ASP A 137 -0.61 24.81 4.71
C ASP A 137 -0.08 23.64 5.55
N PRO A 138 -0.32 23.60 6.87
CA PRO A 138 0.15 22.54 7.75
C PRO A 138 -0.49 21.17 7.44
N ARG A 139 -1.64 21.15 6.75
CA ARG A 139 -2.26 19.90 6.25
C ARG A 139 -1.47 19.29 5.09
N GLY A 140 -0.61 20.09 4.48
CA GLY A 140 0.34 19.69 3.45
C GLY A 140 1.75 19.44 4.00
N THR A 141 1.92 19.02 5.25
CA THR A 141 3.23 18.56 5.74
C THR A 141 3.00 17.30 6.57
N ILE A 142 3.61 16.16 6.21
CA ILE A 142 3.63 15.01 7.11
C ILE A 142 4.63 15.34 8.22
N LEU A 143 4.14 15.94 9.30
CA LEU A 143 4.95 16.14 10.50
C LEU A 143 5.24 14.76 11.08
N ASN A 144 6.47 14.28 10.90
CA ASN A 144 6.99 13.09 11.55
C ASN A 144 7.17 13.39 13.06
N LEU A 145 6.07 13.33 13.81
CA LEU A 145 6.02 13.63 15.24
C LEU A 145 6.66 12.52 16.10
N GLU A 146 7.11 11.41 15.51
CA GLU A 146 7.68 10.26 16.23
C GLU A 146 9.09 10.52 16.79
N ASN A 147 9.80 11.57 16.34
CA ASN A 147 11.22 11.80 16.67
C ASN A 147 11.47 13.04 17.55
N ASN A 148 10.56 13.35 18.50
CA ASN A 148 10.83 14.38 19.51
C ASN A 148 11.25 13.73 20.84
N PRO A 149 12.54 13.49 21.10
CA PRO A 149 13.00 13.07 22.43
C PRO A 149 12.73 14.23 23.40
N LYS A 150 11.89 13.97 24.39
CA LYS A 150 11.76 14.82 25.58
C LYS A 150 13.03 14.77 26.42
#